data_AF-A0A963TNA2-F1
#
_entry.id   AF-A0A963TNA2-F1
#
_cell.length_a   1.000
_cell.length_b   1.000
_cell.length_c   1.000
_cell.angle_alpha   90.00
_cell.angle_beta   90.00
_cell.angle_gamma   90.00
#
_symmetry.space_group_name_H-M   'P 1'
#
loop_
_entity.id
_entity.type
_entity.pdbx_description
1 polymer ?
#
loop_
_entity_poly.entity_id
_entity_poly.type
_entity_poly.pdbx_seq_one_letter_code
_entity_poly.pdbx_strand_id
1 'polypeptide(L)'
;MATTHAILVGAGIGGLTAALAMQKAGVKVTIYEQAPALAEVGAGLTVSPNATHGLEYVGLGKFMADNADTPESGAGLHYQTGEVLYTTQEFGGFRKKYGAEYYQIHRADIHEGLAAAVRKNDPDAIKLGHKFASFTQDGKTVTATFENGATATGDVMIGCDGVRSGVRGALFGREAPDFTGQVAFRGVVPADPIRHLLVPTRSAVAIGPGRIFTRYYLRHGKEVNYVGIARTDKWKEEGWSIPATPEEMLSVYGDFHENITGIIKSTPPGKLFKWAMFGRPPIEQWTVGRVSLLGDAAHPMLPFLDMGAAMSIEDGVLLGRAFGASSSVEEALTRYEAARKQRANKVLIDSRTQGEIYQSDDPTKLRGKPSGEMRLGLFDYNPATVPV
;
A
#
# COMPACT_ATOMS: atom_id res chain seq x y z
N MET A 1 18.63 23.33 -10.80
CA MET A 1 18.53 22.77 -12.16
C MET A 1 17.64 23.70 -12.99
N ALA A 2 17.87 23.85 -14.30
CA ALA A 2 16.78 24.23 -15.20
C ALA A 2 15.58 23.30 -14.89
N THR A 3 14.34 23.78 -14.94
CA THR A 3 13.16 23.06 -14.40
C THR A 3 13.01 21.67 -15.02
N THR A 4 13.59 20.66 -14.35
CA THR A 4 13.47 19.24 -14.70
C THR A 4 12.00 18.87 -14.81
N HIS A 5 11.62 18.14 -15.84
CA HIS A 5 10.28 17.62 -16.05
C HIS A 5 10.26 16.11 -15.88
N ALA A 6 9.52 15.66 -14.86
CA ALA A 6 9.29 14.25 -14.58
C ALA A 6 7.93 13.77 -15.08
N ILE A 7 7.94 12.64 -15.79
CA ILE A 7 6.76 11.88 -16.20
C ILE A 7 6.53 10.78 -15.18
N LEU A 8 5.39 10.78 -14.51
CA LEU A 8 4.98 9.69 -13.61
C LEU A 8 3.89 8.87 -14.29
N VAL A 9 4.07 7.56 -14.37
CA VAL A 9 3.10 6.64 -14.98
C VAL A 9 2.36 5.90 -13.87
N GLY A 10 1.13 6.33 -13.58
CA GLY A 10 0.27 5.82 -12.51
C GLY A 10 -0.03 6.87 -11.42
N ALA A 11 -1.32 7.07 -11.12
CA ALA A 11 -1.77 8.00 -10.07
C ALA A 11 -2.20 7.26 -8.79
N GLY A 12 -1.53 6.17 -8.42
CA GLY A 12 -1.72 5.53 -7.12
C GLY A 12 -1.10 6.33 -5.97
N ILE A 13 -1.28 5.85 -4.72
CA ILE A 13 -0.74 6.50 -3.50
C ILE A 13 0.76 6.83 -3.64
N GLY A 14 1.57 5.88 -4.13
CA GLY A 14 3.00 6.08 -4.34
C GLY A 14 3.31 7.17 -5.36
N GLY A 15 2.65 7.13 -6.53
CA GLY A 15 2.85 8.13 -7.60
C GLY A 15 2.43 9.54 -7.17
N LEU A 16 1.30 9.67 -6.48
CA LEU A 16 0.85 10.97 -5.96
C LEU A 16 1.79 11.49 -4.85
N THR A 17 2.29 10.63 -3.98
CA THR A 17 3.28 11.00 -2.96
C THR A 17 4.59 11.46 -3.60
N ALA A 18 5.07 10.72 -4.61
CA ALA A 18 6.26 11.07 -5.37
C ALA A 18 6.10 12.43 -6.06
N ALA A 19 4.95 12.68 -6.69
CA ALA A 19 4.65 13.96 -7.33
C ALA A 19 4.75 15.14 -6.34
N LEU A 20 4.13 15.03 -5.16
CA LEU A 20 4.22 16.06 -4.13
C LEU A 20 5.66 16.28 -3.64
N ALA A 21 6.39 15.20 -3.40
CA ALA A 21 7.78 15.28 -2.93
C ALA A 21 8.71 15.89 -4.00
N MET A 22 8.51 15.58 -5.28
CA MET A 22 9.27 16.13 -6.40
C MET A 22 8.88 17.59 -6.69
N GLN A 23 7.60 17.96 -6.61
CA GLN A 23 7.15 19.35 -6.66
C GLN A 23 7.80 20.19 -5.55
N LYS A 24 7.89 19.65 -4.33
CA LYS A 24 8.59 20.27 -3.20
C LYS A 24 10.08 20.49 -3.48
N ALA A 25 10.70 19.62 -4.29
CA ALA A 25 12.09 19.75 -4.75
C ALA A 25 12.26 20.67 -5.97
N GLY A 26 11.19 21.33 -6.44
CA GLY A 26 11.23 22.24 -7.60
C GLY A 26 11.21 21.54 -8.96
N VAL A 27 10.86 20.24 -9.00
CA VAL A 27 10.71 19.48 -10.25
C VAL A 27 9.29 19.68 -10.79
N LYS A 28 9.17 19.97 -12.09
CA LYS A 28 7.87 19.95 -12.79
C LYS A 28 7.44 18.50 -12.95
N VAL A 29 6.19 18.18 -12.59
CA VAL A 29 5.69 16.80 -12.62
C VAL A 29 4.43 16.72 -13.47
N THR A 30 4.32 15.68 -14.28
CA THR A 30 3.06 15.29 -14.92
C THR A 30 2.82 13.80 -14.73
N ILE A 31 1.69 13.48 -14.10
CA ILE A 31 1.21 12.13 -13.84
C ILE A 31 0.25 11.73 -14.95
N TYR A 32 0.46 10.55 -15.51
CA TYR A 32 -0.40 9.93 -16.52
C TYR A 32 -1.04 8.68 -15.92
N GLU A 33 -2.37 8.69 -15.85
CA GLU A 33 -3.18 7.63 -15.25
C GLU A 33 -4.07 6.99 -16.30
N GLN A 34 -4.13 5.65 -16.30
CA GLN A 34 -4.92 4.89 -17.26
C GLN A 34 -6.44 5.07 -17.07
N ALA A 35 -6.90 5.26 -15.82
CA ALA A 35 -8.31 5.39 -15.52
C ALA A 35 -8.87 6.72 -16.05
N PRO A 36 -10.13 6.73 -16.55
CA PRO A 36 -10.78 7.96 -17.00
C PRO A 36 -11.19 8.89 -15.86
N ALA A 37 -11.19 8.38 -14.63
CA ALA A 37 -11.44 9.12 -13.40
C ALA A 37 -10.55 8.57 -12.28
N LEU A 38 -10.15 9.43 -11.36
CA LEU A 38 -9.52 8.98 -10.11
C LEU A 38 -10.60 8.35 -9.24
N ALA A 39 -10.49 7.05 -9.02
CA ALA A 39 -11.37 6.30 -8.15
C ALA A 39 -10.57 5.17 -7.50
N GLU A 40 -10.91 4.89 -6.25
CA GLU A 40 -10.29 3.84 -5.47
C GLU A 40 -11.34 2.84 -5.00
N VAL A 41 -10.96 1.57 -4.97
CA VAL A 41 -11.85 0.49 -4.54
C VAL A 41 -11.97 0.57 -3.01
N GLY A 42 -13.22 0.59 -2.52
CA GLY A 42 -13.62 0.93 -1.15
C GLY A 42 -13.07 0.03 -0.04
N ALA A 43 -11.80 0.22 0.26
CA ALA A 43 -11.00 -0.57 1.19
C ALA A 43 -10.36 0.34 2.22
N GLY A 44 -10.21 -0.15 3.44
CA GLY A 44 -9.32 0.45 4.42
C GLY A 44 -7.85 0.19 4.11
N LEU A 45 -6.99 1.04 4.66
CA LEU A 45 -5.56 0.76 4.83
C LEU A 45 -5.08 1.28 6.19
N THR A 46 -4.01 0.67 6.69
CA THR A 46 -3.25 1.14 7.84
C THR A 46 -2.10 2.03 7.36
N VAL A 47 -1.82 3.10 8.09
CA VAL A 47 -0.71 4.01 7.84
C VAL A 47 0.18 3.98 9.09
N SER A 48 1.29 3.26 8.96
CA SER A 48 2.28 3.12 10.02
C SER A 48 3.12 4.39 10.23
N PRO A 49 3.81 4.56 11.37
CA PRO A 49 4.58 5.78 11.67
C PRO A 49 5.57 6.20 10.57
N ASN A 50 6.27 5.24 9.96
CA ASN A 50 7.16 5.48 8.82
C ASN A 50 6.44 6.10 7.61
N ALA A 51 5.21 5.66 7.31
CA ALA A 51 4.38 6.25 6.27
C ALA A 51 3.82 7.61 6.71
N THR A 52 3.41 7.75 7.97
CA THR A 52 2.91 9.02 8.52
C THR A 52 3.96 10.12 8.44
N HIS A 53 5.23 9.84 8.78
CA HIS A 53 6.35 10.76 8.56
C HIS A 53 6.44 11.21 7.09
N GLY A 54 6.25 10.29 6.15
CA GLY A 54 6.25 10.60 4.73
C GLY A 54 5.08 11.50 4.30
N LEU A 55 3.88 11.22 4.79
CA LEU A 55 2.70 12.05 4.54
C LEU A 55 2.82 13.44 5.16
N GLU A 56 3.37 13.55 6.37
CA GLU A 56 3.68 14.83 7.00
C GLU A 56 4.70 15.64 6.18
N TYR A 57 5.75 14.99 5.67
CA TYR A 57 6.76 15.63 4.82
C TYR A 57 6.18 16.27 3.56
N VAL A 58 5.23 15.59 2.92
CA VAL A 58 4.51 16.09 1.72
C VAL A 58 3.32 17.01 2.05
N GLY A 59 3.13 17.37 3.33
CA GLY A 59 2.14 18.36 3.77
C GLY A 59 0.75 17.81 4.08
N LEU A 60 0.59 16.48 4.20
CA LEU A 60 -0.68 15.83 4.49
C LEU A 60 -0.92 15.56 5.99
N GLY A 61 -0.04 16.03 6.89
CA GLY A 61 -0.17 15.78 8.33
C GLY A 61 -1.52 16.20 8.91
N LYS A 62 -1.97 17.43 8.62
CA LYS A 62 -3.29 17.91 9.08
C LYS A 62 -4.44 17.11 8.46
N PHE A 63 -4.35 16.80 7.16
CA PHE A 63 -5.38 16.00 6.49
C PHE A 63 -5.55 14.64 7.17
N MET A 64 -4.44 13.96 7.49
CA MET A 64 -4.48 12.68 8.19
C MET A 64 -5.10 12.81 9.58
N ALA A 65 -4.70 13.83 10.36
CA ALA A 65 -5.26 14.06 11.69
C ALA A 65 -6.78 14.33 11.68
N ASP A 66 -7.27 15.01 10.64
CA ASP A 66 -8.69 15.36 10.52
C ASP A 66 -9.56 14.21 9.98
N ASN A 67 -9.01 13.30 9.16
CA ASN A 67 -9.81 12.36 8.36
C ASN A 67 -9.53 10.87 8.66
N ALA A 68 -8.49 10.56 9.43
CA ALA A 68 -8.15 9.18 9.79
C ALA A 68 -8.59 8.82 11.22
N ASP A 69 -8.72 7.52 11.46
CA ASP A 69 -8.90 6.94 12.78
C ASP A 69 -7.53 6.66 13.43
N THR A 70 -7.42 6.92 14.74
CA THR A 70 -6.31 6.47 15.58
C THR A 70 -6.80 5.34 16.49
N PRO A 71 -6.40 4.09 16.25
CA PRO A 71 -6.82 3.00 17.11
C PRO A 71 -6.22 3.18 18.52
N GLU A 72 -7.00 2.94 19.57
CA GLU A 72 -6.48 2.99 20.96
C GLU A 72 -5.57 1.79 21.26
N SER A 73 -5.94 0.62 20.75
CA SER A 73 -5.23 -0.64 20.92
C SER A 73 -5.46 -1.58 19.74
N GLY A 74 -4.68 -2.65 19.67
CA GLY A 74 -4.94 -3.77 18.77
C GLY A 74 -4.69 -5.11 19.44
N ALA A 75 -5.10 -6.20 18.79
CA ALA A 75 -4.93 -7.55 19.31
C ALA A 75 -4.81 -8.62 18.22
N GLY A 76 -4.02 -9.66 18.51
CA GLY A 76 -4.11 -10.94 17.83
C GLY A 76 -5.05 -11.86 18.58
N LEU A 77 -6.02 -12.44 17.87
CA LEU A 77 -7.06 -13.30 18.44
C LEU A 77 -6.92 -14.72 17.91
N HIS A 78 -7.17 -15.71 18.76
CA HIS A 78 -7.33 -17.08 18.33
C HIS A 78 -8.62 -17.19 17.51
N TYR A 79 -8.53 -17.72 16.28
CA TYR A 79 -9.65 -17.70 15.34
C TYR A 79 -10.95 -18.33 15.88
N GLN A 80 -10.85 -19.46 16.57
CA GLN A 80 -12.02 -20.25 17.01
C GLN A 80 -12.58 -19.82 18.38
N THR A 81 -11.71 -19.55 19.36
CA THR A 81 -12.13 -19.24 20.74
C THR A 81 -12.30 -17.74 21.00
N GLY A 82 -11.77 -16.88 20.13
CA GLY A 82 -11.73 -15.44 20.37
C GLY A 82 -10.72 -15.01 21.45
N GLU A 83 -9.96 -15.94 22.03
CA GLU A 83 -8.94 -15.67 23.05
C GLU A 83 -7.88 -14.68 22.53
N VAL A 84 -7.47 -13.74 23.36
CA VAL A 84 -6.36 -12.83 23.05
C VAL A 84 -5.04 -13.57 23.11
N LEU A 85 -4.35 -13.67 21.98
CA LEU A 85 -3.00 -14.23 21.88
C LEU A 85 -1.95 -13.19 22.26
N TYR A 86 -2.11 -11.97 21.75
CA TYR A 86 -1.23 -10.84 22.08
C TYR A 86 -2.01 -9.53 21.94
N THR A 87 -1.52 -8.49 22.60
CA THR A 87 -2.09 -7.14 22.50
C THR A 87 -1.04 -6.14 22.04
N THR A 88 -1.46 -5.18 21.25
CA THR A 88 -0.72 -3.95 20.94
C THR A 88 -1.37 -2.81 21.71
N GLN A 89 -1.12 -2.76 23.02
CA GLN A 89 -1.82 -1.86 23.96
C GLN A 89 -1.39 -0.38 23.90
N GLU A 90 -0.52 0.03 22.97
CA GLU A 90 0.13 1.35 23.05
C GLU A 90 0.04 2.19 21.78
N PHE A 91 -0.97 2.03 20.91
CA PHE A 91 -1.06 2.90 19.72
C PHE A 91 -1.10 4.40 20.09
N GLY A 92 -1.77 4.77 21.18
CA GLY A 92 -1.75 6.15 21.71
C GLY A 92 -0.37 6.66 22.16
N GLY A 93 0.63 5.79 22.31
CA GLY A 93 2.03 6.13 22.58
C GLY A 93 2.90 6.26 21.33
N PHE A 94 2.38 5.98 20.12
CA PHE A 94 3.20 5.88 18.92
C PHE A 94 3.82 7.22 18.53
N ARG A 95 3.09 8.34 18.65
CA ARG A 95 3.68 9.68 18.46
C ARG A 95 4.88 9.91 19.37
N LYS A 96 4.79 9.52 20.64
CA LYS A 96 5.88 9.68 21.61
C LYS A 96 7.07 8.78 21.29
N LYS A 97 6.80 7.53 20.87
CA LYS A 97 7.83 6.51 20.62
C LYS A 97 8.53 6.69 19.27
N TYR A 98 7.76 6.89 18.21
CA TYR A 98 8.23 6.91 16.82
C TYR A 98 8.24 8.31 16.20
N GLY A 99 7.73 9.32 16.90
CA GLY A 99 7.62 10.70 16.39
C GLY A 99 6.42 10.93 15.45
N ALA A 100 5.62 9.90 15.16
CA ALA A 100 4.47 9.95 14.26
C ALA A 100 3.35 9.00 14.71
N GLU A 101 2.12 9.32 14.31
CA GLU A 101 0.93 8.53 14.65
C GLU A 101 0.81 7.25 13.80
N TYR A 102 0.03 6.30 14.32
CA TYR A 102 -0.48 5.16 13.56
C TYR A 102 -1.95 5.44 13.19
N TYR A 103 -2.25 5.47 11.90
CA TYR A 103 -3.59 5.77 11.42
C TYR A 103 -4.25 4.58 10.71
N GLN A 104 -5.59 4.61 10.68
CA GLN A 104 -6.45 3.77 9.87
C GLN A 104 -7.34 4.69 9.03
N ILE A 105 -7.34 4.52 7.71
CA ILE A 105 -8.07 5.43 6.81
C ILE A 105 -8.63 4.66 5.61
N HIS A 106 -9.73 5.18 5.06
CA HIS A 106 -10.28 4.66 3.83
C HIS A 106 -9.35 5.02 2.66
N ARG A 107 -9.01 4.06 1.81
CA ARG A 107 -8.03 4.21 0.71
C ARG A 107 -8.41 5.35 -0.24
N ALA A 108 -9.70 5.51 -0.53
CA ALA A 108 -10.16 6.59 -1.38
C ALA A 108 -9.95 7.97 -0.75
N ASP A 109 -10.07 8.09 0.57
CA ASP A 109 -10.01 9.38 1.25
C ASP A 109 -8.55 9.90 1.23
N ILE A 110 -7.55 9.05 1.54
CA ILE A 110 -6.13 9.43 1.43
C ILE A 110 -5.70 9.66 -0.03
N HIS A 111 -6.21 8.87 -0.97
CA HIS A 111 -5.95 9.06 -2.40
C HIS A 111 -6.47 10.41 -2.89
N GLU A 112 -7.71 10.76 -2.54
CA GLU A 112 -8.32 12.05 -2.86
C GLU A 112 -7.52 13.21 -2.23
N GLY A 113 -7.14 13.10 -0.96
CA GLY A 113 -6.31 14.10 -0.28
C GLY A 113 -4.96 14.34 -0.97
N LEU A 114 -4.29 13.27 -1.38
CA LEU A 114 -3.04 13.33 -2.16
C LEU A 114 -3.26 13.98 -3.54
N ALA A 115 -4.28 13.55 -4.28
CA ALA A 115 -4.58 14.07 -5.61
C ALA A 115 -5.00 15.55 -5.58
N ALA A 116 -5.77 15.96 -4.58
CA ALA A 116 -6.15 17.34 -4.34
C ALA A 116 -4.91 18.21 -4.04
N ALA A 117 -3.98 17.71 -3.22
CA ALA A 117 -2.73 18.41 -2.93
C ALA A 117 -1.84 18.57 -4.18
N VAL A 118 -1.75 17.55 -5.03
CA VAL A 118 -1.00 17.63 -6.30
C VAL A 118 -1.58 18.70 -7.21
N ARG A 119 -2.91 18.69 -7.40
CA ARG A 119 -3.64 19.67 -8.24
C ARG A 119 -3.59 21.09 -7.68
N LYS A 120 -3.51 21.23 -6.36
CA LYS A 120 -3.35 22.54 -5.71
C LYS A 120 -2.00 23.18 -6.07
N ASN A 121 -0.94 22.37 -6.18
CA ASN A 121 0.38 22.85 -6.59
C ASN A 121 0.45 23.10 -8.10
N ASP A 122 -0.16 22.23 -8.90
CA ASP A 122 -0.24 22.36 -10.36
C ASP A 122 -1.56 21.73 -10.88
N PRO A 123 -2.54 22.54 -11.31
CA PRO A 123 -3.83 22.05 -11.80
C PRO A 123 -3.72 21.11 -13.02
N ASP A 124 -2.63 21.19 -13.78
CA ASP A 124 -2.39 20.41 -14.98
C ASP A 124 -1.56 19.13 -14.75
N ALA A 125 -1.12 18.89 -13.51
CA ALA A 125 -0.20 17.81 -13.19
C ALA A 125 -0.79 16.39 -13.33
N ILE A 126 -2.10 16.21 -13.51
CA ILE A 126 -2.72 14.87 -13.63
C ILE A 126 -3.49 14.77 -14.96
N LYS A 127 -3.07 13.83 -15.81
CA LYS A 127 -3.70 13.50 -17.09
C LYS A 127 -4.31 12.10 -17.01
N LEU A 128 -5.63 12.01 -17.18
CA LEU A 128 -6.43 10.79 -17.08
C LEU A 128 -6.62 10.13 -18.46
N GLY A 129 -6.99 8.85 -18.51
CA GLY A 129 -7.18 8.11 -19.76
C GLY A 129 -5.89 7.87 -20.56
N HIS A 130 -4.73 7.85 -19.89
CA HIS A 130 -3.40 7.68 -20.48
C HIS A 130 -2.78 6.35 -20.02
N LYS A 131 -3.24 5.25 -20.60
CA LYS A 131 -2.66 3.93 -20.34
C LYS A 131 -1.31 3.81 -21.03
N PHE A 132 -0.26 3.52 -20.25
CA PHE A 132 1.09 3.37 -20.77
C PHE A 132 1.20 2.21 -21.75
N ALA A 133 1.85 2.45 -22.89
CA ALA A 133 2.08 1.45 -23.92
C ALA A 133 3.58 1.12 -24.07
N SER A 134 4.43 2.14 -24.19
CA SER A 134 5.88 1.97 -24.37
C SER A 134 6.63 3.27 -24.05
N PHE A 135 7.97 3.21 -24.01
CA PHE A 135 8.79 4.40 -23.99
C PHE A 135 10.01 4.24 -24.89
N THR A 136 10.59 5.37 -25.29
CA THR A 136 11.95 5.46 -25.83
C THR A 136 12.75 6.44 -24.98
N GLN A 137 14.06 6.25 -24.88
CA GLN A 137 14.93 7.17 -24.15
C GLN A 137 16.27 7.31 -24.86
N ASP A 138 16.91 8.45 -24.64
CA ASP A 138 18.30 8.72 -25.01
C ASP A 138 19.07 9.26 -23.80
N GLY A 139 20.30 9.73 -24.03
CA GLY A 139 21.14 10.29 -22.96
C GLY A 139 20.61 11.59 -22.34
N LYS A 140 19.51 12.18 -22.83
CA LYS A 140 18.96 13.48 -22.40
C LYS A 140 17.50 13.44 -21.98
N THR A 141 16.68 12.65 -22.66
CA THR A 141 15.22 12.65 -22.47
C THR A 141 14.64 11.24 -22.53
N VAL A 142 13.40 11.12 -22.06
CA VAL A 142 12.55 9.94 -22.20
C VAL A 142 11.19 10.37 -22.74
N THR A 143 10.66 9.61 -23.70
CA THR A 143 9.34 9.82 -24.29
C THR A 143 8.45 8.62 -24.04
N ALA A 144 7.38 8.81 -23.28
CA ALA A 144 6.33 7.83 -23.06
C ALA A 144 5.30 7.88 -24.21
N THR A 145 4.83 6.71 -24.64
CA THR A 145 3.71 6.54 -25.57
C THR A 145 2.55 5.87 -24.84
N PHE A 146 1.34 6.35 -25.08
CA PHE A 146 0.12 5.85 -24.46
C PHE A 146 -0.81 5.18 -25.48
N GLU A 147 -1.69 4.29 -25.02
CA GLU A 147 -2.61 3.53 -25.89
C GLU A 147 -3.62 4.43 -26.64
N ASN A 148 -3.86 5.65 -26.15
CA ASN A 148 -4.68 6.65 -26.82
C ASN A 148 -3.94 7.39 -27.97
N GLY A 149 -2.68 7.03 -28.24
CA GLY A 149 -1.83 7.65 -29.27
C GLY A 149 -1.10 8.91 -28.81
N ALA A 150 -1.35 9.41 -27.59
CA ALA A 150 -0.62 10.54 -27.04
C ALA A 150 0.83 10.15 -26.71
N THR A 151 1.70 11.15 -26.72
CA THR A 151 3.08 11.03 -26.26
C THR A 151 3.41 12.13 -25.27
N ALA A 152 4.37 11.86 -24.39
CA ALA A 152 4.89 12.83 -23.44
C ALA A 152 6.41 12.70 -23.34
N THR A 153 7.13 13.81 -23.47
CA THR A 153 8.59 13.85 -23.34
C THR A 153 8.98 14.61 -22.07
N GLY A 154 9.95 14.08 -21.35
CA GLY A 154 10.50 14.68 -20.13
C GLY A 154 11.97 14.25 -19.91
N ASP A 155 12.57 14.75 -18.84
CA ASP A 155 13.96 14.45 -18.48
C ASP A 155 14.10 13.12 -17.73
N VAL A 156 13.01 12.66 -17.11
CA VAL A 156 12.93 11.42 -16.32
C VAL A 156 11.52 10.84 -16.38
N MET A 157 11.42 9.51 -16.34
CA MET A 157 10.15 8.78 -16.23
C MET A 157 10.17 7.84 -15.03
N ILE A 158 9.07 7.79 -14.29
CA ILE A 158 8.92 6.99 -13.08
C ILE A 158 7.71 6.07 -13.24
N GLY A 159 7.96 4.76 -13.29
CA GLY A 159 6.93 3.73 -13.28
C GLY A 159 6.35 3.55 -11.88
N CYS A 160 5.09 3.96 -11.69
CA CYS A 160 4.30 3.80 -10.47
C CYS A 160 2.93 3.16 -10.78
N ASP A 161 2.89 2.33 -11.81
CA ASP A 161 1.73 1.69 -12.43
C ASP A 161 1.37 0.33 -11.82
N GLY A 162 1.82 0.10 -10.59
CA GLY A 162 1.35 -0.98 -9.73
C GLY A 162 1.89 -2.38 -10.09
N VAL A 163 1.29 -3.41 -9.48
CA VAL A 163 1.74 -4.81 -9.57
C VAL A 163 1.74 -5.40 -11.00
N ARG A 164 0.97 -4.80 -11.91
CA ARG A 164 0.89 -5.15 -13.34
C ARG A 164 1.69 -4.21 -14.24
N SER A 165 2.69 -3.54 -13.67
CA SER A 165 3.48 -2.49 -14.32
C SER A 165 3.91 -2.85 -15.74
N GLY A 166 3.44 -2.05 -16.69
CA GLY A 166 3.90 -2.06 -18.08
C GLY A 166 5.29 -1.45 -18.19
N VAL A 167 5.62 -0.46 -17.35
CA VAL A 167 6.95 0.17 -17.31
C VAL A 167 8.02 -0.84 -16.89
N ARG A 168 7.78 -1.61 -15.81
CA ARG A 168 8.66 -2.72 -15.40
C ARG A 168 8.84 -3.73 -16.54
N GLY A 169 7.75 -4.10 -17.20
CA GLY A 169 7.79 -5.03 -18.33
C GLY A 169 8.61 -4.51 -19.52
N ALA A 170 8.57 -3.19 -19.79
CA ALA A 170 9.35 -2.55 -20.83
C ALA A 170 10.84 -2.44 -20.48
N LEU A 171 11.19 -2.34 -19.18
CA LEU A 171 12.58 -2.28 -18.72
C LEU A 171 13.27 -3.65 -18.70
N PHE A 172 12.58 -4.68 -18.18
CA PHE A 172 13.20 -5.95 -17.81
C PHE A 172 12.57 -7.17 -18.48
N GLY A 173 11.59 -6.98 -19.37
CA GLY A 173 10.79 -8.05 -19.94
C GLY A 173 9.58 -8.40 -19.07
N ARG A 174 8.56 -9.01 -19.70
CA ARG A 174 7.34 -9.42 -19.00
C ARG A 174 7.59 -10.75 -18.29
N GLU A 175 7.51 -10.73 -16.97
CA GLU A 175 7.46 -11.94 -16.15
C GLU A 175 6.01 -12.27 -15.80
N ALA A 176 5.64 -13.55 -15.86
CA ALA A 176 4.36 -13.98 -15.29
C ALA A 176 4.40 -13.79 -13.77
N PRO A 177 3.36 -13.22 -13.15
CA PRO A 177 3.29 -13.15 -11.70
C PRO A 177 3.10 -14.56 -11.11
N ASP A 178 3.74 -14.83 -9.96
CA ASP A 178 3.62 -16.12 -9.29
C ASP A 178 2.39 -16.11 -8.38
N PHE A 179 1.44 -17.02 -8.62
CA PHE A 179 0.33 -17.22 -7.70
C PHE A 179 0.86 -17.71 -6.36
N THR A 180 0.54 -16.99 -5.27
CA THR A 180 1.12 -17.29 -3.95
C THR A 180 0.39 -18.39 -3.19
N GLY A 181 -0.62 -19.03 -3.80
CA GLY A 181 -1.45 -20.02 -3.12
C GLY A 181 -2.45 -19.39 -2.15
N GLN A 182 -2.79 -18.11 -2.33
CA GLN A 182 -3.63 -17.35 -1.40
C GLN A 182 -4.71 -16.55 -2.11
N VAL A 183 -5.87 -16.47 -1.48
CA VAL A 183 -6.97 -15.57 -1.84
C VAL A 183 -7.20 -14.60 -0.71
N ALA A 184 -7.43 -13.33 -1.06
CA ALA A 184 -7.87 -12.33 -0.12
C ALA A 184 -9.32 -11.98 -0.39
N PHE A 185 -10.11 -11.88 0.67
CA PHE A 185 -11.44 -11.29 0.73
C PHE A 185 -11.35 -9.94 1.42
N ARG A 186 -12.12 -8.96 0.97
CA ARG A 186 -12.23 -7.66 1.64
C ARG A 186 -13.66 -7.17 1.62
N GLY A 187 -14.09 -6.61 2.73
CA GLY A 187 -15.34 -5.89 2.78
C GLY A 187 -15.34 -4.73 3.77
N VAL A 188 -16.38 -3.90 3.64
CA VAL A 188 -16.66 -2.78 4.52
C VAL A 188 -18.11 -2.88 4.99
N VAL A 189 -18.32 -2.76 6.30
CA VAL A 189 -19.63 -2.86 6.92
C VAL A 189 -19.92 -1.65 7.80
N PRO A 190 -21.17 -1.18 7.92
CA PRO A 190 -21.53 -0.16 8.90
C PRO A 190 -21.18 -0.65 10.32
N ALA A 191 -20.56 0.22 11.13
CA ALA A 191 -20.10 -0.17 12.45
C ALA A 191 -21.23 -0.40 13.44
N ASP A 192 -22.28 0.43 13.40
CA ASP A 192 -23.33 0.48 14.43
C ASP A 192 -24.01 -0.88 14.69
N PRO A 193 -24.47 -1.63 13.67
CA PRO A 193 -25.13 -2.92 13.90
C PRO A 193 -24.21 -3.98 14.50
N ILE A 194 -22.89 -3.86 14.31
CA ILE A 194 -21.91 -4.89 14.67
C ILE A 194 -20.99 -4.49 15.83
N ARG A 195 -21.22 -3.35 16.50
CA ARG A 195 -20.33 -2.87 17.58
C ARG A 195 -20.07 -3.92 18.66
N HIS A 196 -21.09 -4.70 19.01
CA HIS A 196 -21.02 -5.79 19.98
C HIS A 196 -20.07 -6.93 19.57
N LEU A 197 -19.78 -7.10 18.27
CA LEU A 197 -18.82 -8.08 17.76
C LEU A 197 -17.38 -7.57 17.83
N LEU A 198 -17.14 -6.28 18.07
CA LEU A 198 -15.82 -5.66 18.01
C LEU A 198 -15.04 -5.79 19.33
N VAL A 199 -15.07 -7.00 19.91
CA VAL A 199 -14.40 -7.37 21.16
C VAL A 199 -13.13 -8.18 20.90
N PRO A 200 -12.09 -8.04 21.75
CA PRO A 200 -11.98 -7.09 22.86
C PRO A 200 -11.56 -5.68 22.41
N THR A 201 -11.20 -5.52 21.13
CA THR A 201 -10.76 -4.25 20.55
C THR A 201 -11.26 -4.09 19.12
N ARG A 202 -11.29 -2.83 18.70
CA ARG A 202 -11.76 -2.33 17.40
C ARG A 202 -10.83 -2.75 16.26
N SER A 203 -9.52 -2.83 16.53
CA SER A 203 -8.50 -3.24 15.58
C SER A 203 -7.95 -4.62 15.95
N ALA A 204 -8.18 -5.65 15.15
CA ALA A 204 -7.74 -6.99 15.49
C ALA A 204 -7.42 -7.84 14.28
N VAL A 205 -6.54 -8.82 14.47
CA VAL A 205 -6.32 -9.92 13.52
C VAL A 205 -6.66 -11.25 14.20
N ALA A 206 -7.66 -11.97 13.68
CA ALA A 206 -7.93 -13.34 14.05
C ALA A 206 -7.03 -14.28 13.24
N ILE A 207 -6.37 -15.21 13.93
CA ILE A 207 -5.30 -16.03 13.39
C ILE A 207 -5.67 -17.50 13.56
N GLY A 208 -5.69 -18.23 12.44
CA GLY A 208 -5.99 -19.66 12.42
C GLY A 208 -5.17 -20.40 11.35
N PRO A 209 -5.27 -21.74 11.33
CA PRO A 209 -4.55 -22.57 10.38
C PRO A 209 -4.86 -22.15 8.93
N GLY A 210 -3.83 -21.75 8.18
CA GLY A 210 -3.92 -21.33 6.80
C GLY A 210 -4.68 -20.02 6.53
N ARG A 211 -5.19 -19.33 7.57
CA ARG A 211 -6.20 -18.27 7.42
C ARG A 211 -6.01 -17.16 8.46
N ILE A 212 -6.10 -15.91 8.01
CA ILE A 212 -6.23 -14.75 8.89
C ILE A 212 -7.45 -13.92 8.54
N PHE A 213 -7.95 -13.15 9.50
CA PHE A 213 -9.00 -12.16 9.32
C PHE A 213 -8.67 -10.90 10.12
N THR A 214 -8.33 -9.82 9.44
CA THR A 214 -8.04 -8.51 10.03
C THR A 214 -9.27 -7.62 9.96
N ARG A 215 -9.52 -6.81 11.00
CA ARG A 215 -10.56 -5.78 11.01
C ARG A 215 -10.08 -4.51 11.69
N TYR A 216 -10.64 -3.37 11.30
CA TYR A 216 -10.41 -2.08 11.95
C TYR A 216 -11.44 -1.03 11.53
N TYR A 217 -11.51 0.07 12.29
CA TYR A 217 -12.43 1.16 12.01
C TYR A 217 -11.94 2.07 10.88
N LEU A 218 -12.92 2.66 10.21
CA LEU A 218 -12.79 3.72 9.23
C LEU A 218 -13.80 4.84 9.51
N ARG A 219 -13.49 6.04 9.02
CA ARG A 219 -14.36 7.21 9.00
C ARG A 219 -14.90 7.56 10.39
N HIS A 220 -13.99 7.64 11.37
CA HIS A 220 -14.30 7.98 12.76
C HIS A 220 -15.23 6.94 13.40
N GLY A 221 -14.95 5.66 13.14
CA GLY A 221 -15.71 4.52 13.68
C GLY A 221 -17.14 4.37 13.16
N LYS A 222 -17.44 4.92 11.97
CA LYS A 222 -18.73 4.74 11.28
C LYS A 222 -18.77 3.45 10.45
N GLU A 223 -17.62 3.01 9.98
CA GLU A 223 -17.46 1.80 9.15
C GLU A 223 -16.38 0.90 9.75
N VAL A 224 -16.50 -0.41 9.52
CA VAL A 224 -15.47 -1.41 9.82
C VAL A 224 -14.99 -1.99 8.50
N ASN A 225 -13.71 -1.84 8.22
CA ASN A 225 -13.04 -2.59 7.17
C ASN A 225 -12.62 -3.95 7.72
N TYR A 226 -12.70 -4.98 6.88
CA TYR A 226 -12.06 -6.25 7.14
C TYR A 226 -11.38 -6.84 5.91
N VAL A 227 -10.34 -7.64 6.16
CA VAL A 227 -9.62 -8.41 5.15
C VAL A 227 -9.41 -9.83 5.67
N GLY A 228 -9.93 -10.82 4.95
CA GLY A 228 -9.62 -12.23 5.18
C GLY A 228 -8.60 -12.72 4.18
N ILE A 229 -7.50 -13.36 4.60
CA ILE A 229 -6.56 -14.03 3.70
C ILE A 229 -6.51 -15.51 4.01
N ALA A 230 -6.77 -16.34 3.01
CA ALA A 230 -6.82 -17.80 3.12
C ALA A 230 -5.93 -18.48 2.09
N ARG A 231 -5.26 -19.58 2.48
CA ARG A 231 -4.58 -20.47 1.53
C ARG A 231 -5.60 -21.18 0.64
N THR A 232 -5.30 -21.29 -0.65
CA THR A 232 -6.13 -22.00 -1.63
C THR A 232 -5.30 -22.47 -2.83
N ASP A 233 -5.68 -23.62 -3.38
CA ASP A 233 -5.19 -24.18 -4.64
C ASP A 233 -6.21 -24.09 -5.78
N LYS A 234 -7.48 -23.75 -5.46
CA LYS A 234 -8.64 -23.95 -6.35
C LYS A 234 -8.96 -22.78 -7.27
N TRP A 235 -8.66 -21.55 -6.86
CA TRP A 235 -9.08 -20.34 -7.60
C TRP A 235 -7.92 -19.35 -7.75
N LYS A 236 -7.70 -18.88 -8.98
CA LYS A 236 -6.50 -18.13 -9.38
C LYS A 236 -6.83 -16.95 -10.30
N GLU A 237 -8.09 -16.54 -10.39
CA GLU A 237 -8.49 -15.46 -11.30
C GLU A 237 -7.88 -14.13 -10.84
N GLU A 238 -7.21 -13.46 -11.78
CA GLU A 238 -6.53 -12.22 -11.47
C GLU A 238 -7.47 -11.01 -11.60
N GLY A 239 -7.87 -10.42 -10.49
CA GLY A 239 -8.59 -9.14 -10.49
C GLY A 239 -8.76 -8.62 -9.08
N TRP A 240 -8.51 -7.32 -8.86
CA TRP A 240 -8.47 -6.71 -7.53
C TRP A 240 -9.85 -6.50 -6.88
N SER A 241 -10.95 -6.77 -7.60
CA SER A 241 -12.31 -6.43 -7.18
C SER A 241 -13.34 -7.40 -7.74
N ILE A 242 -13.04 -8.69 -7.73
CA ILE A 242 -13.97 -9.71 -8.18
C ILE A 242 -15.07 -9.81 -7.11
N PRO A 243 -16.35 -9.59 -7.44
CA PRO A 243 -17.42 -9.66 -6.45
C PRO A 243 -17.45 -11.03 -5.75
N ALA A 244 -17.70 -11.02 -4.45
CA ALA A 244 -17.85 -12.21 -3.64
C ALA A 244 -19.08 -12.08 -2.73
N THR A 245 -19.60 -13.21 -2.25
CA THR A 245 -20.77 -13.22 -1.37
C THR A 245 -20.40 -13.61 0.06
N PRO A 246 -21.20 -13.19 1.08
CA PRO A 246 -21.01 -13.65 2.45
C PRO A 246 -20.99 -15.17 2.57
N GLU A 247 -21.84 -15.88 1.80
CA GLU A 247 -21.90 -17.34 1.80
C GLU A 247 -20.60 -17.95 1.30
N GLU A 248 -20.01 -17.39 0.23
CA GLU A 248 -18.72 -17.83 -0.27
C GLU A 248 -17.63 -17.65 0.80
N MET A 249 -17.57 -16.48 1.44
CA MET A 249 -16.57 -16.24 2.49
C MET A 249 -16.81 -17.12 3.72
N LEU A 250 -18.06 -17.37 4.10
CA LEU A 250 -18.41 -18.28 5.20
C LEU A 250 -18.06 -19.74 4.91
N SER A 251 -17.97 -20.16 3.64
CA SER A 251 -17.43 -21.48 3.30
C SER A 251 -15.95 -21.65 3.68
N VAL A 252 -15.21 -20.54 3.83
CA VAL A 252 -13.80 -20.49 4.22
C VAL A 252 -13.62 -20.18 5.71
N TYR A 253 -14.49 -19.34 6.28
CA TYR A 253 -14.38 -18.80 7.63
C TYR A 253 -15.47 -19.29 8.60
N GLY A 254 -16.28 -20.28 8.22
CA GLY A 254 -17.44 -20.73 9.01
C GLY A 254 -17.10 -21.33 10.38
N ASP A 255 -15.86 -21.77 10.57
CA ASP A 255 -15.29 -22.28 11.82
C ASP A 255 -14.67 -21.19 12.71
N PHE A 256 -14.65 -19.93 12.26
CA PHE A 256 -14.18 -18.81 13.07
C PHE A 256 -15.23 -18.41 14.11
N HIS A 257 -14.76 -17.80 15.20
CA HIS A 257 -15.57 -17.29 16.29
C HIS A 257 -16.67 -16.33 15.81
N GLU A 258 -17.77 -16.23 16.57
CA GLU A 258 -18.96 -15.46 16.19
C GLU A 258 -18.68 -13.97 15.92
N ASN A 259 -17.66 -13.42 16.57
CA ASN A 259 -17.19 -12.06 16.37
C ASN A 259 -16.59 -11.82 14.97
N ILE A 260 -16.27 -12.86 14.21
CA ILE A 260 -15.83 -12.81 12.81
C ILE A 260 -16.97 -13.20 11.88
N THR A 261 -17.61 -14.36 12.11
CA THR A 261 -18.69 -14.84 11.23
C THR A 261 -19.89 -13.88 11.24
N GLY A 262 -20.19 -13.23 12.36
CA GLY A 262 -21.21 -12.19 12.46
C GLY A 262 -20.88 -10.93 11.65
N ILE A 263 -19.60 -10.54 11.55
CA ILE A 263 -19.17 -9.43 10.69
C ILE A 263 -19.41 -9.80 9.22
N ILE A 264 -18.98 -10.99 8.81
CA ILE A 264 -19.17 -11.47 7.43
C ILE A 264 -20.65 -11.47 7.05
N LYS A 265 -21.52 -12.02 7.90
CA LYS A 265 -22.99 -12.04 7.70
C LYS A 265 -23.61 -10.65 7.61
N SER A 266 -23.01 -9.65 8.24
CA SER A 266 -23.50 -8.26 8.24
C SER A 266 -23.02 -7.46 7.03
N THR A 267 -22.33 -8.09 6.07
CA THR A 267 -21.77 -7.39 4.92
C THR A 267 -22.86 -7.01 3.92
N PRO A 268 -23.02 -5.71 3.60
CA PRO A 268 -24.03 -5.30 2.63
C PRO A 268 -23.75 -5.88 1.23
N PRO A 269 -24.79 -6.12 0.41
CA PRO A 269 -24.62 -6.50 -0.98
C PRO A 269 -23.71 -5.53 -1.74
N GLY A 270 -22.79 -6.07 -2.55
CA GLY A 270 -21.84 -5.26 -3.34
C GLY A 270 -20.71 -4.62 -2.52
N LYS A 271 -20.55 -4.97 -1.24
CA LYS A 271 -19.45 -4.49 -0.37
C LYS A 271 -18.43 -5.56 -0.03
N LEU A 272 -18.44 -6.70 -0.72
CA LEU A 272 -17.50 -7.80 -0.54
C LEU A 272 -16.86 -8.19 -1.88
N PHE A 273 -15.54 -8.24 -1.89
CA PHE A 273 -14.73 -8.56 -3.05
C PHE A 273 -13.65 -9.57 -2.67
N LYS A 274 -13.13 -10.28 -3.67
CA LYS A 274 -11.99 -11.17 -3.54
C LYS A 274 -10.98 -10.96 -4.66
N TRP A 275 -9.73 -11.35 -4.41
CA TRP A 275 -8.67 -11.40 -5.44
C TRP A 275 -7.64 -12.47 -5.11
N ALA A 276 -7.10 -13.09 -6.16
CA ALA A 276 -5.99 -14.01 -6.03
C ALA A 276 -4.72 -13.20 -5.79
N MET A 277 -3.89 -13.66 -4.87
CA MET A 277 -2.68 -12.96 -4.50
C MET A 277 -1.52 -13.46 -5.33
N PHE A 278 -0.79 -12.50 -5.88
CA PHE A 278 0.35 -12.75 -6.75
C PHE A 278 1.58 -12.04 -6.19
N GLY A 279 2.71 -12.71 -6.30
CA GLY A 279 4.01 -12.19 -5.91
C GLY A 279 4.94 -12.10 -7.11
N ARG A 280 6.01 -11.31 -6.95
CA ARG A 280 7.17 -11.31 -7.85
C ARG A 280 8.44 -11.35 -7.02
N PRO A 281 9.51 -12.05 -7.44
CA PRO A 281 10.79 -11.95 -6.75
C PRO A 281 11.27 -10.49 -6.72
N PRO A 282 12.09 -10.13 -5.71
CA PRO A 282 12.79 -8.85 -5.72
C PRO A 282 13.62 -8.71 -7.00
N ILE A 283 13.74 -7.48 -7.48
CA ILE A 283 14.62 -7.14 -8.61
C ILE A 283 15.88 -6.45 -8.09
N GLU A 284 17.00 -6.74 -8.75
CA GLU A 284 18.33 -6.23 -8.39
C GLU A 284 18.60 -4.83 -8.94
N GLN A 285 17.76 -4.33 -9.84
CA GLN A 285 17.91 -3.02 -10.47
C GLN A 285 16.53 -2.39 -10.64
N TRP A 286 16.38 -1.11 -10.30
CA TRP A 286 15.13 -0.38 -10.48
C TRP A 286 15.22 0.62 -11.64
N THR A 287 16.45 1.08 -11.92
CA THR A 287 16.72 2.19 -12.84
C THR A 287 17.48 1.72 -14.07
N VAL A 288 17.01 2.08 -15.26
CA VAL A 288 17.78 1.96 -16.52
C VAL A 288 17.73 3.29 -17.25
N GLY A 289 18.88 3.96 -17.36
CA GLY A 289 18.97 5.29 -17.93
C GLY A 289 18.17 6.31 -17.12
N ARG A 290 17.16 6.92 -17.76
CA ARG A 290 16.27 7.96 -17.22
C ARG A 290 14.94 7.42 -16.73
N VAL A 291 14.82 6.10 -16.58
CA VAL A 291 13.58 5.45 -16.14
C VAL A 291 13.84 4.67 -14.86
N SER A 292 13.00 4.88 -13.85
CA SER A 292 13.05 4.12 -12.59
C SER A 292 11.66 3.67 -12.14
N LEU A 293 11.60 2.78 -11.16
CA LEU A 293 10.36 2.19 -10.62
C LEU A 293 10.14 2.57 -9.16
N LEU A 294 8.88 2.64 -8.73
CA LEU A 294 8.50 2.79 -7.32
C LEU A 294 7.22 2.04 -6.96
N GLY A 295 7.03 1.79 -5.66
CA GLY A 295 5.87 1.06 -5.13
C GLY A 295 5.77 -0.35 -5.70
N ASP A 296 4.54 -0.84 -5.89
CA ASP A 296 4.28 -2.18 -6.40
C ASP A 296 4.86 -2.46 -7.81
N ALA A 297 5.22 -1.42 -8.57
CA ALA A 297 5.95 -1.61 -9.83
C ALA A 297 7.38 -2.12 -9.57
N ALA A 298 8.02 -1.72 -8.47
CA ALA A 298 9.34 -2.17 -8.07
C ALA A 298 9.29 -3.39 -7.12
N HIS A 299 8.46 -3.32 -6.07
CA HIS A 299 8.45 -4.27 -4.95
C HIS A 299 7.03 -4.67 -4.51
N PRO A 300 6.29 -5.42 -5.35
CA PRO A 300 4.94 -5.86 -5.01
C PRO A 300 4.98 -6.90 -3.90
N MET A 301 4.63 -6.48 -2.69
CA MET A 301 4.67 -7.31 -1.48
C MET A 301 3.30 -7.84 -1.08
N LEU A 302 3.30 -9.00 -0.44
CA LEU A 302 2.10 -9.51 0.20
C LEU A 302 1.73 -8.63 1.41
N PRO A 303 0.45 -8.50 1.77
CA PRO A 303 -0.04 -7.63 2.84
C PRO A 303 -0.01 -8.32 4.21
N PHE A 304 1.05 -9.06 4.55
CA PHE A 304 1.17 -9.71 5.86
C PHE A 304 1.91 -8.86 6.90
N LEU A 305 2.54 -7.78 6.45
CA LEU A 305 3.11 -6.72 7.30
C LEU A 305 2.40 -5.37 7.11
N ASP A 306 1.34 -5.33 6.29
CA ASP A 306 0.63 -4.09 5.89
C ASP A 306 1.55 -2.95 5.37
N MET A 307 2.69 -3.29 4.77
CA MET A 307 3.72 -2.31 4.39
C MET A 307 3.67 -1.83 2.93
N GLY A 308 2.80 -2.37 2.07
CA GLY A 308 2.83 -2.03 0.62
C GLY A 308 2.63 -0.52 0.34
N ALA A 309 1.58 0.06 0.93
CA ALA A 309 1.33 1.50 0.81
C ALA A 309 2.41 2.33 1.53
N ALA A 310 2.85 1.88 2.71
CA ALA A 310 3.90 2.56 3.47
C ALA A 310 5.21 2.65 2.68
N MET A 311 5.63 1.55 2.05
CA MET A 311 6.84 1.51 1.23
C MET A 311 6.73 2.37 -0.02
N SER A 312 5.54 2.42 -0.64
CA SER A 312 5.28 3.32 -1.76
C SER A 312 5.35 4.81 -1.36
N ILE A 313 4.90 5.16 -0.15
CA ILE A 313 5.01 6.51 0.41
C ILE A 313 6.47 6.85 0.72
N GLU A 314 7.21 5.93 1.35
CA GLU A 314 8.65 6.07 1.59
C GLU A 314 9.41 6.32 0.28
N ASP A 315 9.11 5.55 -0.78
CA ASP A 315 9.72 5.74 -2.09
C ASP A 315 9.48 7.14 -2.65
N GLY A 316 8.23 7.61 -2.65
CA GLY A 316 7.90 8.91 -3.19
C GLY A 316 8.65 10.05 -2.49
N VAL A 317 8.74 9.98 -1.16
CA VAL A 317 9.51 10.96 -0.36
C VAL A 317 11.00 10.90 -0.70
N LEU A 318 11.60 9.71 -0.71
CA LEU A 318 13.02 9.56 -0.99
C LEU A 318 13.37 9.95 -2.42
N LEU A 319 12.49 9.70 -3.39
CA LEU A 319 12.67 10.14 -4.77
C LEU A 319 12.73 11.67 -4.83
N GLY A 320 11.74 12.37 -4.26
CA GLY A 320 11.75 13.84 -4.22
C GLY A 320 12.97 14.41 -3.51
N ARG A 321 13.38 13.81 -2.38
CA ARG A 321 14.59 14.20 -1.65
C ARG A 321 15.86 13.97 -2.47
N ALA A 322 15.95 12.87 -3.21
CA ALA A 322 17.09 12.57 -4.07
C ALA A 322 17.23 13.62 -5.18
N PHE A 323 16.13 14.02 -5.81
CA PHE A 323 16.12 15.12 -6.79
C PHE A 323 16.54 16.45 -6.18
N GLY A 324 16.09 16.76 -4.96
CA GLY A 324 16.50 17.98 -4.26
C GLY A 324 17.98 18.00 -3.84
N ALA A 325 18.59 16.83 -3.65
CA ALA A 325 19.98 16.67 -3.21
C ALA A 325 20.98 16.44 -4.35
N SER A 326 20.52 16.43 -5.61
CA SER A 326 21.33 16.05 -6.77
C SER A 326 21.54 17.21 -7.74
N SER A 327 22.56 17.08 -8.58
CA SER A 327 22.86 18.03 -9.65
C SER A 327 22.37 17.57 -11.03
N SER A 328 22.11 16.27 -11.20
CA SER A 328 21.59 15.65 -12.41
C SER A 328 20.49 14.61 -12.11
N VAL A 329 19.77 14.21 -13.17
CA VAL A 329 18.75 13.15 -13.10
C VAL A 329 19.38 11.81 -12.73
N GLU A 330 20.52 11.49 -13.33
CA GLU A 330 21.24 10.23 -13.12
C GLU A 330 21.71 10.09 -11.68
N GLU A 331 22.22 11.18 -11.10
CA GLU A 331 22.63 11.21 -9.69
C GLU A 331 21.41 10.99 -8.78
N ALA A 332 20.29 11.66 -9.07
CA ALA A 332 19.06 11.53 -8.29
C ALA A 332 18.51 10.10 -8.31
N LEU A 333 18.46 9.45 -9.48
CA LEU A 333 17.96 8.08 -9.59
C LEU A 333 18.90 7.08 -8.91
N THR A 334 20.22 7.29 -9.01
CA THR A 334 21.21 6.44 -8.33
C THR A 334 21.06 6.52 -6.82
N ARG A 335 20.93 7.73 -6.27
CA ARG A 335 20.69 7.97 -4.84
C ARG A 335 19.38 7.33 -4.37
N TYR A 336 18.30 7.56 -5.11
CA TYR A 336 16.99 6.98 -4.81
C TYR A 336 17.03 5.45 -4.74
N GLU A 337 17.58 4.79 -5.77
CA GLU A 337 17.66 3.33 -5.80
C GLU A 337 18.53 2.80 -4.66
N ALA A 338 19.69 3.42 -4.40
CA ALA A 338 20.58 3.03 -3.32
C ALA A 338 19.92 3.14 -1.93
N ALA A 339 19.16 4.21 -1.70
CA ALA A 339 18.46 4.44 -0.43
C ALA A 339 17.28 3.49 -0.18
N ARG A 340 16.68 2.93 -1.24
CA ARG A 340 15.38 2.24 -1.17
C ARG A 340 15.44 0.75 -1.44
N LYS A 341 16.23 0.31 -2.43
CA LYS A 341 16.18 -1.07 -2.95
C LYS A 341 16.37 -2.12 -1.87
N GLN A 342 17.42 -2.00 -1.06
CA GLN A 342 17.70 -2.98 -0.01
C GLN A 342 16.56 -3.07 1.01
N ARG A 343 16.02 -1.93 1.44
CA ARG A 343 14.92 -1.88 2.43
C ARG A 343 13.64 -2.47 1.84
N ALA A 344 13.26 -2.07 0.64
CA ALA A 344 12.08 -2.59 -0.05
C ALA A 344 12.15 -4.09 -0.32
N ASN A 345 13.28 -4.58 -0.84
CA ASN A 345 13.49 -6.00 -1.07
C ASN A 345 13.42 -6.79 0.25
N LYS A 346 14.02 -6.25 1.33
CA LYS A 346 13.92 -6.86 2.66
C LYS A 346 12.49 -6.95 3.16
N VAL A 347 11.72 -5.87 3.13
CA VAL A 347 10.32 -5.87 3.61
C VAL A 347 9.44 -6.79 2.76
N LEU A 348 9.67 -6.87 1.45
CA LEU A 348 8.97 -7.80 0.57
C LEU A 348 9.19 -9.26 0.99
N ILE A 349 10.45 -9.63 1.25
CA ILE A 349 10.81 -10.98 1.71
C ILE A 349 10.24 -11.25 3.11
N ASP A 350 10.46 -10.32 4.05
CA ASP A 350 9.98 -10.45 5.43
C ASP A 350 8.45 -10.59 5.47
N SER A 351 7.72 -9.92 4.58
CA SER A 351 6.26 -10.03 4.50
C SER A 351 5.82 -11.43 4.08
N ARG A 352 6.53 -12.08 3.17
CA ARG A 352 6.26 -13.49 2.83
C ARG A 352 6.48 -14.39 4.05
N THR A 353 7.61 -14.21 4.74
CA THR A 353 7.89 -14.96 5.97
C THR A 353 6.85 -14.72 7.05
N GLN A 354 6.35 -13.49 7.18
CA GLN A 354 5.28 -13.18 8.12
C GLN A 354 3.96 -13.88 7.76
N GLY A 355 3.66 -14.02 6.47
CA GLY A 355 2.52 -14.81 5.98
C GLY A 355 2.59 -16.28 6.43
N GLU A 356 3.76 -16.91 6.28
CA GLU A 356 3.99 -18.29 6.76
C GLU A 356 3.78 -18.43 8.27
N ILE A 357 4.20 -17.42 9.04
CA ILE A 357 4.01 -17.39 10.50
C ILE A 357 2.52 -17.27 10.85
N TYR A 358 1.83 -16.31 10.25
CA TYR A 358 0.41 -16.03 10.53
C TYR A 358 -0.53 -17.11 10.03
N GLN A 359 -0.14 -17.88 9.03
CA GLN A 359 -0.94 -18.97 8.48
C GLN A 359 -0.46 -20.35 8.92
N SER A 360 0.38 -20.44 9.96
CA SER A 360 0.84 -21.71 10.52
C SER A 360 -0.30 -22.47 11.22
N ASP A 361 -0.12 -23.79 11.39
CA ASP A 361 -1.15 -24.68 11.95
C ASP A 361 -1.46 -24.44 13.43
N ASP A 362 -0.58 -23.73 14.15
CA ASP A 362 -0.73 -23.47 15.58
C ASP A 362 -0.61 -21.97 15.86
N PRO A 363 -1.75 -21.24 15.93
CA PRO A 363 -1.75 -19.80 16.20
C PRO A 363 -1.26 -19.47 17.62
N THR A 364 -1.28 -20.43 18.55
CA THR A 364 -0.86 -20.18 19.95
C THR A 364 0.63 -19.87 20.07
N LYS A 365 1.45 -20.20 19.07
CA LYS A 365 2.87 -19.83 18.98
C LYS A 365 3.12 -18.33 18.92
N LEU A 366 2.08 -17.54 18.68
CA LEU A 366 2.13 -16.07 18.67
C LEU A 366 1.80 -15.46 20.03
N ARG A 367 1.47 -16.29 21.04
CA ARG A 367 1.12 -15.82 22.37
C ARG A 367 2.23 -14.95 22.97
N GLY A 368 1.86 -13.75 23.41
CA GLY A 368 2.78 -12.78 24.02
C GLY A 368 3.86 -12.20 23.10
N LYS A 369 3.84 -12.49 21.79
CA LYS A 369 4.80 -11.91 20.84
C LYS A 369 4.31 -10.56 20.31
N PRO A 370 5.21 -9.60 20.05
CA PRO A 370 4.85 -8.38 19.33
C PRO A 370 4.41 -8.69 17.89
N SER A 371 3.69 -7.76 17.27
CA SER A 371 3.35 -7.86 15.84
C SER A 371 4.60 -7.94 14.97
N GLY A 372 4.45 -8.45 13.75
CA GLY A 372 5.56 -8.66 12.82
C GLY A 372 6.36 -7.39 12.55
N GLU A 373 5.68 -6.28 12.32
CA GLU A 373 6.24 -4.97 11.98
C GLU A 373 7.05 -4.39 13.15
N MET A 374 6.53 -4.51 14.38
CA MET A 374 7.23 -4.06 15.59
C MET A 374 8.44 -4.94 15.88
N ARG A 375 8.33 -6.26 15.73
CA ARG A 375 9.45 -7.19 15.89
C ARG A 375 10.59 -6.88 14.91
N LEU A 376 10.25 -6.45 13.70
CA LEU A 376 11.20 -6.14 12.64
C LEU A 376 11.70 -4.68 12.66
N GLY A 377 11.22 -3.84 13.59
CA GLY A 377 11.62 -2.43 13.70
C GLY A 377 11.22 -1.58 12.48
N LEU A 378 10.13 -1.93 11.80
CA LEU A 378 9.78 -1.27 10.52
C LEU A 378 9.35 0.19 10.71
N PHE A 379 8.78 0.50 11.88
CA PHE A 379 8.26 1.82 12.24
C PHE A 379 9.34 2.86 12.57
N ASP A 380 10.58 2.44 12.83
CA ASP A 380 11.68 3.32 13.23
C ASP A 380 12.26 4.13 12.05
N TYR A 381 11.89 3.77 10.81
CA TYR A 381 12.37 4.45 9.62
C TYR A 381 11.61 5.75 9.39
N ASN A 382 12.34 6.86 9.33
CA ASN A 382 11.78 8.16 8.99
C ASN A 382 12.21 8.58 7.57
N PRO A 383 11.34 8.44 6.55
CA PRO A 383 11.68 8.79 5.17
C PRO A 383 12.01 10.28 4.98
N ALA A 384 11.65 11.15 5.91
CA ALA A 384 11.98 12.57 5.85
C ALA A 384 13.43 12.89 6.25
N THR A 385 14.09 12.00 7.02
CA THR A 385 15.40 12.30 7.64
C THR A 385 16.50 11.29 7.34
N VAL A 386 16.17 10.04 7.01
CA VAL A 386 17.17 9.03 6.61
C VAL A 386 18.04 9.51 5.44
N PRO A 387 19.28 9.04 5.29
CA PRO A 387 20.14 9.44 4.17
C PRO A 387 19.50 9.16 2.80
N VAL A 388 19.82 10.02 1.83
CA VAL A 388 19.44 9.88 0.41
C VAL A 388 20.65 9.93 -0.51
#